data_AF-A0A972TSP9-F1
#
_entry.id   AF-A0A972TSP9-F1
#
_cell.length_a   1.000
_cell.length_b   1.000
_cell.length_c   1.000
_cell.angle_alpha   90.00
_cell.angle_beta   90.00
_cell.angle_gamma   90.00
#
_symmetry.space_group_name_H-M   'P 1'
#
loop_
_entity.id
_entity.type
_entity.pdbx_description
1 polymer ?
#
loop_
_entity_poly.entity_id
_entity_poly.type
_entity_poly.pdbx_seq_one_letter_code
_entity_poly.pdbx_strand_id
1 'polypeptide(L)'
;MKKVIRCLLIAAVSIVLLGKFTLFAETTSTIPDTPAGKRVKESLEIINSGDMAQIQDYISTQFTRSFIKKFGKERTFNVYYGFFEKYKGLEFHKVRESSAQRFVGVFRCRQTGSAYLFGLAVRSRSPHKIQGMTIFPMTHPDQPESLESLTEKEKVEMLKSYLDIFGESKVFSGAVLLAKNGRVIFNKAHGLADRQEGVLNQIETRFNLASLNKMFTAVAVAQLCEQGKMSYNDPVGKHLDSDWISPKISKKVQVKHLLSHTSGIGISKKDDNLKYLEESIGKKFRRIDDYKILTDGAFLKTDPGKESSYSNIGFHLLGPIIEKVSGEGYYDYIQVHIFDVAGMKDAGFDELDQLDSNTARGYVKEQKDGKISWRSNESNCSWKGTPAGCAYSTVGDLLKFEQALKKNLLVSKETRDLLFTPKTELGARSYGYGFSVRQFDELLKVGHTGGYIGINNHFSMYLNNGYTVIILCNIDLISGSSVSDIEFFISGLFF
;
A
#
# COMPACT_ATOMS: atom_id res chain seq x y z
N MET A 1 -16.13 -28.17 -18.54
CA MET A 1 -15.45 -26.86 -18.33
C MET A 1 -15.87 -26.08 -17.06
N LYS A 2 -16.85 -26.54 -16.26
CA LYS A 2 -17.23 -25.93 -14.95
C LYS A 2 -16.60 -26.60 -13.70
N LYS A 3 -15.50 -27.35 -13.84
CA LYS A 3 -14.87 -28.11 -12.73
C LYS A 3 -13.40 -27.75 -12.42
N VAL A 4 -12.82 -26.75 -13.09
CA VAL A 4 -11.42 -26.31 -12.88
C VAL A 4 -11.31 -25.05 -11.98
N ILE A 5 -12.44 -24.42 -11.65
CA ILE A 5 -12.51 -23.08 -11.00
C ILE A 5 -12.48 -23.16 -9.44
N ARG A 6 -12.32 -24.34 -8.83
CA ARG A 6 -12.32 -24.49 -7.35
C ARG A 6 -10.94 -24.64 -6.70
N CYS A 7 -9.85 -24.54 -7.47
CA CYS A 7 -8.49 -24.86 -6.99
C CYS A 7 -7.68 -23.67 -6.42
N LEU A 8 -8.22 -22.45 -6.29
CA LEU A 8 -7.39 -21.23 -6.16
C LEU A 8 -7.60 -20.35 -4.91
N LEU A 9 -8.45 -20.71 -3.94
CA LEU A 9 -8.53 -20.06 -2.61
C LEU A 9 -7.42 -20.43 -1.59
N ILE A 10 -6.36 -19.60 -1.44
CA ILE A 10 -5.31 -19.55 -0.36
C ILE A 10 -3.89 -19.96 -0.80
N ALA A 11 -2.89 -19.23 -0.30
CA ALA A 11 -1.44 -19.28 -0.59
C ALA A 11 -0.98 -18.44 -1.79
N ALA A 12 -1.09 -17.13 -1.63
CA ALA A 12 -0.24 -16.17 -2.29
C ALA A 12 0.33 -15.30 -1.16
N VAL A 13 1.58 -15.58 -0.78
CA VAL A 13 2.32 -14.82 0.23
C VAL A 13 3.74 -14.78 -0.29
N SER A 14 4.14 -13.68 -0.88
CA SER A 14 5.49 -13.54 -1.41
C SER A 14 6.39 -12.80 -0.44
N ILE A 15 7.52 -13.45 -0.11
CA ILE A 15 8.53 -12.96 0.82
C ILE A 15 9.90 -13.16 0.15
N VAL A 16 10.51 -12.05 -0.28
CA VAL A 16 11.91 -11.93 -0.70
C VAL A 16 12.64 -11.18 0.41
N LEU A 17 13.08 -11.93 1.41
CA LEU A 17 14.21 -11.48 2.22
C LEU A 17 15.29 -12.51 1.97
N LEU A 18 16.18 -12.22 1.03
CA LEU A 18 17.61 -12.59 0.99
C LEU A 18 18.18 -12.12 -0.35
N GLY A 19 19.44 -11.66 -0.33
CA GLY A 19 20.11 -10.97 -1.42
C GLY A 19 20.26 -11.77 -2.72
N LYS A 20 20.81 -11.08 -3.74
CA LYS A 20 21.04 -11.52 -5.13
C LYS A 20 21.06 -13.04 -5.30
N PHE A 21 20.14 -13.53 -6.15
CA PHE A 21 20.01 -14.94 -6.51
C PHE A 21 21.21 -15.36 -7.36
N THR A 22 22.12 -16.16 -6.79
CA THR A 22 23.04 -16.97 -7.59
C THR A 22 22.65 -18.42 -7.38
N LEU A 23 21.96 -19.01 -8.37
CA LEU A 23 21.58 -20.41 -8.31
C LEU A 23 22.76 -21.29 -8.71
N PHE A 24 23.11 -22.22 -7.83
CA PHE A 24 23.89 -23.40 -8.19
C PHE A 24 22.96 -24.60 -8.12
N ALA A 25 22.83 -25.31 -9.24
CA ALA A 25 21.97 -26.46 -9.38
C ALA A 25 22.60 -27.71 -8.74
N GLU A 26 21.96 -28.27 -7.72
CA GLU A 26 22.08 -29.70 -7.39
C GLU A 26 20.68 -30.31 -7.50
N THR A 27 20.41 -30.99 -8.61
CA THR A 27 19.18 -31.75 -8.84
C THR A 27 19.21 -33.05 -8.05
N THR A 28 18.92 -32.98 -6.75
CA THR A 28 18.61 -34.15 -5.92
C THR A 28 17.09 -34.36 -5.87
N SER A 29 16.65 -35.62 -5.96
CA SER A 29 15.24 -36.02 -5.88
C SER A 29 14.70 -36.11 -4.45
N THR A 30 15.53 -35.82 -3.45
CA THR A 30 15.21 -35.90 -2.02
C THR A 30 15.64 -34.62 -1.30
N ILE A 31 14.97 -34.30 -0.18
CA ILE A 31 15.34 -33.15 0.66
C ILE A 31 16.64 -33.49 1.41
N PRO A 32 17.76 -32.76 1.19
CA PRO A 32 19.05 -33.05 1.82
C PRO A 32 18.98 -32.89 3.34
N ASP A 33 19.85 -33.61 4.07
CA ASP A 33 19.85 -33.61 5.54
C ASP A 33 20.62 -32.44 6.17
N THR A 34 20.51 -31.25 5.58
CA THR A 34 21.06 -30.01 6.16
C THR A 34 20.16 -29.50 7.29
N PRO A 35 20.64 -28.65 8.21
CA PRO A 35 19.76 -28.03 9.21
C PRO A 35 18.54 -27.30 8.61
N ALA A 36 18.72 -26.62 7.47
CA ALA A 36 17.60 -26.04 6.72
C ALA A 36 16.67 -27.11 6.13
N GLY A 37 17.23 -28.16 5.51
CA GLY A 37 16.46 -29.29 4.97
C GLY A 37 15.64 -30.02 6.04
N LYS A 38 16.16 -30.17 7.26
CA LYS A 38 15.43 -30.72 8.41
C LYS A 38 14.21 -29.88 8.75
N ARG A 39 14.34 -28.55 8.83
CA ARG A 39 13.21 -27.65 9.06
C ARG A 39 12.18 -27.68 7.95
N VAL A 40 12.59 -27.94 6.72
CA VAL A 40 11.67 -28.11 5.59
C VAL A 40 10.91 -29.43 5.68
N LYS A 41 11.57 -30.54 6.03
CA LYS A 41 10.90 -31.84 6.27
C LYS A 41 9.85 -31.72 7.38
N GLU A 42 10.23 -31.15 8.51
CA GLU A 42 9.30 -30.90 9.63
C GLU A 42 8.16 -29.96 9.21
N SER A 43 8.45 -28.87 8.50
CA SER A 43 7.40 -27.96 8.02
C SER A 43 6.44 -28.66 7.08
N LEU A 44 6.93 -29.56 6.22
CA LEU A 44 6.11 -30.37 5.33
C LEU A 44 5.22 -31.33 6.12
N GLU A 45 5.75 -31.99 7.15
CA GLU A 45 4.99 -32.85 8.06
C GLU A 45 3.89 -32.08 8.79
N ILE A 46 4.23 -30.92 9.36
CA ILE A 46 3.30 -30.05 10.09
C ILE A 46 2.23 -29.46 9.18
N ILE A 47 2.59 -29.05 7.96
CA ILE A 47 1.61 -28.64 6.95
C ILE A 47 0.71 -29.82 6.62
N ASN A 48 1.28 -31.00 6.36
CA ASN A 48 0.51 -32.16 5.90
C ASN A 48 -0.33 -32.82 7.00
N SER A 49 -0.07 -32.53 8.29
CA SER A 49 -0.90 -33.04 9.39
C SER A 49 -2.27 -32.38 9.44
N GLY A 50 -2.35 -31.10 9.05
CA GLY A 50 -3.58 -30.32 9.13
C GLY A 50 -4.08 -30.03 10.54
N ASP A 51 -3.30 -30.36 11.55
CA ASP A 51 -3.63 -30.13 12.95
C ASP A 51 -3.32 -28.68 13.31
N MET A 52 -4.37 -27.88 13.52
CA MET A 52 -4.23 -26.46 13.86
C MET A 52 -3.41 -26.22 15.13
N ALA A 53 -3.54 -27.09 16.14
CA ALA A 53 -2.81 -26.93 17.40
C ALA A 53 -1.31 -27.21 17.19
N GLN A 54 -0.97 -28.26 16.44
CA GLN A 54 0.42 -28.56 16.08
C GLN A 54 1.06 -27.46 15.24
N ILE A 55 0.32 -26.89 14.27
CA ILE A 55 0.81 -25.77 13.46
C ILE A 55 1.07 -24.54 14.33
N GLN A 56 0.15 -24.20 15.24
CA GLN A 56 0.34 -23.07 16.16
C GLN A 56 1.52 -23.27 17.11
N ASP A 57 1.71 -24.48 17.62
CA ASP A 57 2.85 -24.81 18.47
C ASP A 57 4.17 -24.73 17.69
N TYR A 58 4.24 -25.37 16.52
CA TYR A 58 5.42 -25.36 15.65
C TYR A 58 5.86 -23.92 15.31
N ILE A 59 4.90 -23.06 14.97
CA ILE A 59 5.18 -21.64 14.68
C ILE A 59 5.73 -20.93 15.93
N SER A 60 5.19 -21.24 17.11
CA SER A 60 5.62 -20.61 18.36
C SER A 60 7.01 -21.07 18.81
N THR A 61 7.35 -22.32 18.53
CA THR A 61 8.57 -22.97 19.04
C THR A 61 9.73 -22.90 18.05
N GLN A 62 9.48 -23.09 16.76
CA GLN A 62 10.54 -23.23 15.74
C GLN A 62 10.87 -21.94 14.99
N PHE A 63 10.01 -20.93 15.01
CA PHE A 63 10.33 -19.63 14.41
C PHE A 63 11.05 -18.70 15.39
N THR A 64 11.87 -17.82 14.85
CA THR A 64 12.53 -16.77 15.65
C THR A 64 11.54 -15.70 16.09
N ARG A 65 11.73 -15.15 17.29
CA ARG A 65 10.94 -14.00 17.78
C ARG A 65 10.97 -12.81 16.82
N SER A 66 12.12 -12.55 16.20
CA SER A 66 12.29 -11.49 15.20
C SER A 66 11.41 -11.72 13.97
N PHE A 67 11.33 -12.96 13.49
CA PHE A 67 10.44 -13.31 12.39
C PHE A 67 8.97 -13.12 12.79
N ILE A 68 8.55 -13.68 13.93
CA ILE A 68 7.16 -13.57 14.39
C ILE A 68 6.74 -12.13 14.63
N LYS A 69 7.63 -11.30 15.21
CA LYS A 69 7.37 -9.87 15.40
C LYS A 69 7.20 -9.13 14.07
N LYS A 70 7.97 -9.49 13.04
CA LYS A 70 7.96 -8.83 11.74
C LYS A 70 6.80 -9.30 10.85
N PHE A 71 6.54 -10.60 10.83
CA PHE A 71 5.64 -11.23 9.88
C PHE A 71 4.26 -11.56 10.46
N GLY A 72 4.16 -11.74 11.77
CA GLY A 72 2.92 -12.06 12.47
C GLY A 72 2.70 -13.58 12.61
N LYS A 73 2.35 -14.00 13.83
CA LYS A 73 2.06 -15.40 14.16
C LYS A 73 0.85 -15.93 13.37
N GLU A 74 -0.24 -15.17 13.37
CA GLU A 74 -1.48 -15.52 12.66
C GLU A 74 -1.26 -15.63 11.15
N ARG A 75 -0.49 -14.70 10.57
CA ARG A 75 -0.14 -14.74 9.15
C ARG A 75 0.68 -15.99 8.80
N THR A 76 1.64 -16.36 9.65
CA THR A 76 2.42 -17.60 9.48
C THR A 76 1.51 -18.83 9.58
N PHE A 77 0.56 -18.83 10.50
CA PHE A 77 -0.42 -19.90 10.67
C PHE A 77 -1.29 -20.06 9.43
N ASN A 78 -1.81 -18.95 8.89
CA ASN A 78 -2.65 -18.96 7.70
C ASN A 78 -1.91 -19.50 6.46
N VAL A 79 -0.60 -19.32 6.39
CA VAL A 79 0.24 -19.92 5.35
C VAL A 79 0.31 -21.45 5.51
N TYR A 80 0.71 -21.92 6.70
CA TYR A 80 0.90 -23.35 6.95
C TYR A 80 -0.42 -24.12 6.84
N TYR A 81 -1.44 -23.65 7.56
CA TYR A 81 -2.76 -24.25 7.56
C TYR A 81 -3.44 -24.11 6.19
N GLY A 82 -3.23 -22.99 5.49
CA GLY A 82 -3.79 -22.76 4.16
C GLY A 82 -3.37 -23.79 3.12
N PHE A 83 -2.13 -24.26 3.16
CA PHE A 83 -1.70 -25.37 2.28
C PHE A 83 -2.46 -26.66 2.56
N PHE A 84 -2.72 -26.98 3.84
CA PHE A 84 -3.51 -28.16 4.19
C PHE A 84 -4.99 -28.01 3.82
N GLU A 85 -5.61 -26.95 4.32
CA GLU A 85 -7.04 -26.70 4.20
C GLU A 85 -7.48 -26.84 2.73
N LYS A 86 -6.71 -26.19 1.85
CA LYS A 86 -7.00 -26.05 0.44
C LYS A 86 -6.46 -27.19 -0.44
N TYR A 87 -5.25 -27.66 -0.17
CA TYR A 87 -4.56 -28.59 -1.07
C TYR A 87 -4.34 -29.97 -0.48
N LYS A 88 -4.80 -30.20 0.75
CA LYS A 88 -4.52 -31.39 1.56
C LYS A 88 -3.03 -31.63 1.78
N GLY A 89 -2.26 -30.54 1.71
CA GLY A 89 -0.83 -30.54 1.92
C GLY A 89 -0.02 -30.35 0.64
N LEU A 90 1.28 -30.51 0.81
CA LEU A 90 2.32 -30.37 -0.20
C LEU A 90 3.08 -31.69 -0.37
N GLU A 91 3.59 -31.89 -1.57
CA GLU A 91 4.54 -32.93 -1.91
C GLU A 91 5.81 -32.28 -2.44
N PHE A 92 6.95 -32.74 -1.95
CA PHE A 92 8.23 -32.29 -2.45
C PHE A 92 8.43 -32.76 -3.89
N HIS A 93 8.92 -31.88 -4.75
CA HIS A 93 9.17 -32.18 -6.16
C HIS A 93 10.64 -32.15 -6.52
N LYS A 94 11.36 -31.06 -6.21
CA LYS A 94 12.81 -30.96 -6.48
C LYS A 94 13.49 -29.89 -5.64
N VAL A 95 14.78 -30.10 -5.36
CA VAL A 95 15.62 -29.08 -4.73
C VAL A 95 15.97 -28.01 -5.77
N ARG A 96 15.99 -26.75 -5.34
CA ARG A 96 16.53 -25.61 -6.10
C ARG A 96 17.80 -25.08 -5.47
N GLU A 97 17.83 -25.02 -4.15
CA GLU A 97 18.96 -24.55 -3.36
C GLU A 97 18.99 -25.33 -2.05
N SER A 98 20.17 -25.77 -1.63
CA SER A 98 20.32 -26.38 -0.31
C SER A 98 21.70 -26.05 0.27
N SER A 99 21.71 -25.51 1.48
CA SER A 99 22.89 -25.27 2.29
C SER A 99 22.56 -25.55 3.76
N ALA A 100 23.54 -25.38 4.65
CA ALA A 100 23.32 -25.54 6.08
C ALA A 100 22.23 -24.59 6.63
N GLN A 101 22.15 -23.37 6.10
CA GLN A 101 21.29 -22.31 6.63
C GLN A 101 20.10 -21.96 5.74
N ARG A 102 20.03 -22.51 4.53
CA ARG A 102 19.00 -22.16 3.57
C ARG A 102 18.61 -23.35 2.73
N PHE A 103 17.31 -23.48 2.48
CA PHE A 103 16.76 -24.44 1.55
C PHE A 103 15.70 -23.75 0.71
N VAL A 104 15.68 -24.05 -0.59
CA VAL A 104 14.62 -23.69 -1.51
C VAL A 104 14.31 -24.93 -2.36
N GLY A 105 13.04 -25.29 -2.43
CA GLY A 105 12.58 -26.41 -3.25
C GLY A 105 11.29 -26.08 -3.98
N VAL A 106 11.01 -26.85 -5.02
CA VAL A 106 9.71 -26.89 -5.67
C VAL A 106 8.86 -27.95 -4.99
N PHE A 107 7.62 -27.60 -4.71
CA PHE A 107 6.62 -28.45 -4.09
C PHE A 107 5.36 -28.42 -4.95
N ARG A 108 4.62 -29.53 -4.97
CA ARG A 108 3.33 -29.65 -5.64
C ARG A 108 2.23 -29.77 -4.60
N CYS A 109 1.14 -29.06 -4.83
CA CYS A 109 -0.09 -29.23 -4.06
C CYS A 109 -0.69 -30.61 -4.33
N ARG A 110 -0.97 -31.40 -3.28
CA ARG A 110 -1.45 -32.79 -3.43
C ARG A 110 -2.75 -32.89 -4.22
N GLN A 111 -3.66 -31.95 -4.00
CA GLN A 111 -4.98 -31.99 -4.63
C GLN A 111 -5.03 -31.39 -6.04
N THR A 112 -4.19 -30.41 -6.35
CA THR A 112 -4.31 -29.60 -7.57
C THR A 112 -3.14 -29.77 -8.54
N GLY A 113 -2.02 -30.32 -8.08
CA GLY A 113 -0.77 -30.39 -8.85
C GLY A 113 -0.08 -29.03 -9.03
N SER A 114 -0.66 -27.93 -8.54
CA SER A 114 -0.08 -26.59 -8.62
C SER A 114 1.30 -26.57 -7.96
N ALA A 115 2.26 -25.95 -8.64
CA ALA A 115 3.63 -25.90 -8.16
C ALA A 115 3.90 -24.62 -7.36
N TYR A 116 4.73 -24.74 -6.33
CA TYR A 116 5.17 -23.66 -5.47
C TYR A 116 6.66 -23.79 -5.20
N LEU A 117 7.37 -22.67 -5.23
CA LEU A 117 8.70 -22.57 -4.66
C LEU A 117 8.51 -22.27 -3.16
N PHE A 118 8.93 -23.20 -2.31
CA PHE A 118 8.91 -23.07 -0.86
C PHE A 118 10.34 -23.13 -0.34
N GLY A 119 10.72 -22.17 0.48
CA GLY A 119 12.05 -22.07 1.03
C GLY A 119 12.06 -21.59 2.47
N LEU A 120 13.07 -22.01 3.22
CA LEU A 120 13.31 -21.62 4.60
C LEU A 120 14.76 -21.15 4.76
N ALA A 121 14.94 -20.12 5.58
CA ALA A 121 16.23 -19.72 6.11
C ALA A 121 16.24 -19.97 7.62
N VAL A 122 17.32 -20.58 8.12
CA VAL A 122 17.48 -20.96 9.53
C VAL A 122 18.71 -20.32 10.16
N ARG A 123 18.69 -20.15 11.48
CA ARG A 123 19.86 -19.69 12.23
C ARG A 123 21.03 -20.68 12.10
N SER A 124 22.25 -20.17 12.06
CA SER A 124 23.47 -21.00 12.07
C SER A 124 23.64 -21.79 13.37
N ARG A 125 23.13 -21.26 14.49
CA ARG A 125 23.21 -21.90 15.81
C ARG A 125 22.00 -22.80 16.07
N SER A 126 22.26 -23.96 16.68
CA SER A 126 21.23 -24.83 17.25
C SER A 126 20.28 -24.02 18.18
N PRO A 127 18.95 -24.22 18.13
CA PRO A 127 18.24 -25.29 17.43
C PRO A 127 17.90 -24.97 15.97
N HIS A 128 18.61 -24.06 15.29
CA HIS A 128 18.36 -23.71 13.88
C HIS A 128 16.92 -23.23 13.63
N LYS A 129 16.46 -22.31 14.49
CA LYS A 129 15.12 -21.71 14.34
C LYS A 129 14.96 -21.03 13.00
N ILE A 130 13.76 -21.14 12.42
CA ILE A 130 13.36 -20.50 11.17
C ILE A 130 13.38 -18.98 11.35
N GLN A 131 14.20 -18.31 10.55
CA GLN A 131 14.38 -16.86 10.54
C GLN A 131 13.88 -16.20 9.26
N GLY A 132 13.56 -16.99 8.25
CA GLY A 132 12.97 -16.53 6.99
C GLY A 132 12.20 -17.67 6.32
N MET A 133 11.20 -17.30 5.54
CA MET A 133 10.40 -18.22 4.74
C MET A 133 10.11 -17.54 3.40
N THR A 134 10.05 -18.33 2.34
CA THR A 134 9.84 -17.89 0.96
C THR A 134 8.78 -18.79 0.34
N ILE A 135 7.72 -18.21 -0.20
CA ILE A 135 6.66 -18.94 -0.91
C ILE A 135 6.34 -18.20 -2.20
N PHE A 136 6.39 -18.91 -3.32
CA PHE A 136 6.07 -18.34 -4.62
C PHE A 136 5.28 -19.33 -5.46
N PRO A 137 4.08 -18.97 -5.95
CA PRO A 137 3.40 -19.81 -6.92
C PRO A 137 4.24 -19.93 -8.20
N MET A 138 4.25 -21.11 -8.79
CA MET A 138 4.96 -21.40 -10.03
C MET A 138 3.95 -21.76 -11.12
N THR A 139 4.19 -21.26 -12.33
CA THR A 139 3.36 -21.59 -13.52
C THR A 139 3.62 -23.02 -14.00
N HIS A 140 4.84 -23.52 -13.80
CA HIS A 140 5.21 -24.91 -14.07
C HIS A 140 6.27 -25.38 -13.05
N PRO A 141 6.22 -26.64 -12.55
CA PRO A 141 7.24 -27.15 -11.63
C PRO A 141 8.67 -27.07 -12.20
N ASP A 142 8.79 -27.11 -13.53
CA ASP A 142 10.06 -27.00 -14.27
C ASP A 142 10.39 -25.60 -14.79
N GLN A 143 9.74 -24.56 -14.26
CA GLN A 143 10.08 -23.17 -14.55
C GLN A 143 11.60 -22.90 -14.38
N PRO A 144 12.21 -21.96 -15.13
CA PRO A 144 13.65 -21.70 -15.06
C PRO A 144 14.18 -21.43 -13.65
N GLU A 145 15.48 -21.66 -13.46
CA GLU A 145 16.15 -21.55 -12.17
C GLU A 145 16.13 -20.14 -11.59
N SER A 146 16.20 -19.08 -12.41
CA SER A 146 16.22 -17.68 -11.96
C SER A 146 14.99 -16.87 -12.39
N LEU A 147 14.44 -16.05 -11.49
CA LEU A 147 13.41 -15.04 -11.80
C LEU A 147 13.88 -14.04 -12.88
N GLU A 148 15.19 -13.83 -13.00
CA GLU A 148 15.80 -12.95 -14.01
C GLU A 148 15.67 -13.53 -15.43
N SER A 149 15.58 -14.85 -15.55
CA SER A 149 15.41 -15.52 -16.85
C SER A 149 13.98 -15.55 -17.36
N LEU A 150 13.00 -15.10 -16.57
CA LEU A 150 11.60 -15.03 -16.97
C LEU A 150 11.37 -13.86 -17.94
N THR A 151 10.62 -14.13 -18.99
CA THR A 151 10.11 -13.11 -19.90
C THR A 151 9.10 -12.20 -19.20
N GLU A 152 8.91 -10.97 -19.70
CA GLU A 152 7.87 -10.05 -19.19
C GLU A 152 6.49 -10.73 -19.18
N LYS A 153 6.16 -11.51 -20.22
CA LYS A 153 4.90 -12.24 -20.34
C LYS A 153 4.71 -13.27 -19.22
N GLU A 154 5.75 -14.04 -18.87
CA GLU A 154 5.68 -15.02 -17.78
C GLU A 154 5.51 -14.32 -16.42
N LYS A 155 6.24 -13.23 -16.20
CA LYS A 155 6.10 -12.41 -14.99
C LYS A 155 4.68 -11.84 -14.85
N VAL A 156 4.10 -11.34 -15.94
CA VAL A 156 2.72 -10.84 -15.98
C VAL A 156 1.72 -11.96 -15.66
N GLU A 157 1.89 -13.17 -16.19
CA GLU A 157 0.98 -14.29 -15.90
C GLU A 157 1.10 -14.76 -14.43
N MET A 158 2.31 -14.70 -13.85
CA MET A 158 2.52 -14.94 -12.42
C MET A 158 1.81 -13.89 -11.55
N LEU A 159 1.90 -12.60 -11.91
CA LEU A 159 1.17 -11.52 -11.23
C LEU A 159 -0.33 -11.69 -11.33
N LYS A 160 -0.83 -12.07 -12.50
CA LYS A 160 -2.24 -12.39 -12.71
C LYS A 160 -2.70 -13.51 -11.78
N SER A 161 -1.96 -14.61 -11.75
CA SER A 161 -2.27 -15.76 -10.90
C SER A 161 -2.22 -15.41 -9.41
N TYR A 162 -1.23 -14.61 -9.00
CA TYR A 162 -1.10 -14.12 -7.63
C TYR A 162 -2.31 -13.27 -7.23
N LEU A 163 -2.72 -12.33 -8.08
CA LEU A 163 -3.87 -11.46 -7.82
C LEU A 163 -5.19 -12.24 -7.80
N ASP A 164 -5.36 -13.24 -8.66
CA ASP A 164 -6.54 -14.12 -8.66
C ASP A 164 -6.68 -14.87 -7.34
N ILE A 165 -5.58 -15.39 -6.77
CA ILE A 165 -5.60 -16.04 -5.46
C ILE A 165 -6.02 -15.06 -4.36
N PHE A 166 -5.47 -13.84 -4.35
CA PHE A 166 -5.80 -12.79 -3.37
C PHE A 166 -7.27 -12.39 -3.45
N GLY A 167 -7.76 -12.27 -4.68
CA GLY A 167 -9.12 -11.92 -4.95
C GLY A 167 -10.13 -13.00 -4.55
N GLU A 168 -9.90 -14.25 -4.97
CA GLU A 168 -10.78 -15.38 -4.67
C GLU A 168 -10.84 -15.67 -3.17
N SER A 169 -9.72 -15.50 -2.47
CA SER A 169 -9.65 -15.63 -1.01
C SER A 169 -10.23 -14.45 -0.25
N LYS A 170 -10.76 -13.44 -0.96
CA LYS A 170 -11.39 -12.23 -0.39
C LYS A 170 -10.45 -11.45 0.54
N VAL A 171 -9.13 -11.59 0.35
CA VAL A 171 -8.10 -10.80 1.05
C VAL A 171 -7.71 -9.56 0.24
N PHE A 172 -8.11 -9.48 -1.03
CA PHE A 172 -8.05 -8.29 -1.86
C PHE A 172 -9.38 -8.03 -2.55
N SER A 173 -9.75 -6.76 -2.63
CA SER A 173 -10.87 -6.26 -3.43
C SER A 173 -10.47 -4.89 -3.92
N GLY A 174 -10.22 -4.74 -5.23
CA GLY A 174 -9.63 -3.55 -5.76
C GLY A 174 -9.12 -3.69 -7.19
N ALA A 175 -8.31 -2.72 -7.62
CA ALA A 175 -7.65 -2.69 -8.92
C ALA A 175 -6.14 -2.53 -8.77
N VAL A 176 -5.38 -3.18 -9.67
CA VAL A 176 -3.92 -3.13 -9.73
C VAL A 176 -3.48 -2.79 -11.15
N LEU A 177 -2.63 -1.77 -11.27
CA LEU A 177 -1.96 -1.39 -12.51
C LEU A 177 -0.44 -1.38 -12.30
N LEU A 178 0.26 -2.00 -13.24
CA LEU A 178 1.71 -1.92 -13.39
C LEU A 178 2.04 -1.37 -14.78
N ALA A 179 2.84 -0.31 -14.81
CA ALA A 179 3.35 0.29 -16.03
C ALA A 179 4.88 0.33 -16.04
N LYS A 180 5.47 0.27 -17.23
CA LYS A 180 6.89 0.47 -17.50
C LYS A 180 7.04 1.60 -18.51
N ASN A 181 7.74 2.67 -18.12
CA ASN A 181 7.95 3.85 -18.95
C ASN A 181 6.65 4.43 -19.52
N GLY A 182 5.58 4.46 -18.71
CA GLY A 182 4.25 4.93 -19.10
C GLY A 182 3.41 3.92 -19.90
N ARG A 183 3.98 2.79 -20.37
CA ARG A 183 3.23 1.70 -21.01
C ARG A 183 2.65 0.76 -19.96
N VAL A 184 1.34 0.55 -19.97
CA VAL A 184 0.68 -0.45 -19.13
C VAL A 184 1.13 -1.85 -19.56
N ILE A 185 1.63 -2.65 -18.60
CA ILE A 185 2.01 -4.06 -18.82
C ILE A 185 1.14 -5.03 -18.02
N PHE A 186 0.43 -4.56 -16.99
CA PHE A 186 -0.61 -5.29 -16.28
C PHE A 186 -1.67 -4.32 -15.77
N ASN A 187 -2.95 -4.66 -15.94
CA ASN A 187 -4.07 -3.90 -15.41
C ASN A 187 -5.23 -4.87 -15.14
N LYS A 188 -5.59 -5.05 -13.87
CA LYS A 188 -6.61 -6.03 -13.48
C LYS A 188 -7.32 -5.61 -12.20
N ALA A 189 -8.63 -5.83 -12.17
CA ALA A 189 -9.46 -5.65 -10.98
C ALA A 189 -9.96 -7.00 -10.45
N HIS A 190 -10.27 -7.03 -9.15
CA HIS A 190 -10.86 -8.18 -8.49
C HIS A 190 -11.78 -7.76 -7.34
N GLY A 191 -12.75 -8.60 -7.01
CA GLY A 191 -13.60 -8.43 -5.83
C GLY A 191 -14.80 -7.54 -6.11
N LEU A 192 -15.43 -7.07 -5.04
CA LEU A 192 -16.66 -6.29 -5.12
C LEU A 192 -16.36 -4.81 -4.85
N ALA A 193 -16.78 -3.94 -5.76
CA ALA A 193 -16.84 -2.50 -5.56
C ALA A 193 -17.92 -2.17 -4.50
N ASP A 194 -19.05 -2.87 -4.56
CA ASP A 194 -20.12 -2.79 -3.59
C ASP A 194 -20.57 -4.19 -3.15
N ARG A 195 -20.43 -4.49 -1.86
CA ARG A 195 -20.85 -5.79 -1.30
C ARG A 195 -22.34 -5.89 -1.06
N GLN A 196 -23.04 -4.78 -0.81
CA GLN A 196 -24.49 -4.79 -0.59
C GLN A 196 -25.21 -5.04 -1.92
N GLU A 197 -24.78 -4.33 -2.97
CA GLU A 197 -25.39 -4.42 -4.30
C GLU A 197 -24.77 -5.52 -5.19
N GLY A 198 -23.70 -6.17 -4.74
CA GLY A 198 -23.03 -7.23 -5.49
C GLY A 198 -22.27 -6.73 -6.75
N VAL A 199 -21.91 -5.45 -6.80
CA VAL A 199 -21.20 -4.83 -7.92
C VAL A 199 -19.72 -5.23 -7.89
N LEU A 200 -19.21 -5.74 -9.01
CA LEU A 200 -17.80 -6.13 -9.16
C LEU A 200 -16.90 -4.90 -9.41
N ASN A 201 -15.69 -4.93 -8.86
CA ASN A 201 -14.65 -3.99 -9.23
C ASN A 201 -14.24 -4.19 -10.70
N GLN A 202 -14.09 -3.07 -11.41
CA GLN A 202 -13.51 -2.96 -12.76
C GLN A 202 -12.26 -2.09 -12.71
N ILE A 203 -11.47 -2.07 -13.79
CA ILE A 203 -10.26 -1.23 -13.85
C ILE A 203 -10.62 0.27 -13.91
N GLU A 204 -11.83 0.59 -14.33
CA GLU A 204 -12.44 1.93 -14.36
C GLU A 204 -13.18 2.28 -13.05
N THR A 205 -13.25 1.36 -12.08
CA THR A 205 -13.88 1.66 -10.78
C THR A 205 -13.11 2.78 -10.07
N ARG A 206 -13.85 3.76 -9.58
CA ARG A 206 -13.32 4.88 -8.81
C ARG A 206 -13.19 4.47 -7.35
N PHE A 207 -12.02 4.68 -6.76
CA PHE A 207 -11.75 4.34 -5.37
C PHE A 207 -11.49 5.60 -4.56
N ASN A 208 -11.97 5.62 -3.32
CA ASN A 208 -11.55 6.61 -2.35
C ASN A 208 -10.04 6.50 -2.14
N LEU A 209 -9.32 7.57 -2.43
CA LEU A 209 -7.87 7.61 -2.46
C LEU A 209 -7.23 7.72 -1.07
N ALA A 210 -8.02 7.97 -0.01
CA ALA A 210 -7.53 8.33 1.31
C ALA A 210 -6.39 9.38 1.17
N SER A 211 -5.24 9.16 1.80
CA SER A 211 -4.12 10.11 1.81
C SER A 211 -3.35 10.28 0.49
N LEU A 212 -3.66 9.57 -0.60
CA LEU A 212 -2.95 9.82 -1.88
C LEU A 212 -3.19 11.24 -2.39
N ASN A 213 -4.33 11.86 -2.03
CA ASN A 213 -4.64 13.22 -2.51
C ASN A 213 -3.63 14.27 -2.07
N LYS A 214 -2.89 14.05 -0.98
CA LYS A 214 -1.85 14.97 -0.50
C LYS A 214 -0.86 15.35 -1.60
N MET A 215 -0.63 14.44 -2.55
CA MET A 215 0.19 14.70 -3.74
C MET A 215 -0.41 15.82 -4.62
N PHE A 216 -1.73 15.82 -4.85
CA PHE A 216 -2.42 16.87 -5.61
C PHE A 216 -2.37 18.21 -4.87
N THR A 217 -2.69 18.21 -3.56
CA THR A 217 -2.60 19.42 -2.73
C THR A 217 -1.20 20.01 -2.74
N ALA A 218 -0.15 19.17 -2.67
CA ALA A 218 1.23 19.63 -2.73
C ALA A 218 1.60 20.22 -4.10
N VAL A 219 1.13 19.62 -5.20
CA VAL A 219 1.29 20.17 -6.55
C VAL A 219 0.59 21.53 -6.69
N ALA A 220 -0.62 21.69 -6.14
CA ALA A 220 -1.32 22.98 -6.16
C ALA A 220 -0.55 24.09 -5.43
N VAL A 221 -0.03 23.79 -4.23
CA VAL A 221 0.82 24.75 -3.49
C VAL A 221 2.08 25.07 -4.30
N ALA A 222 2.66 24.08 -4.96
CA ALA A 222 3.85 24.27 -5.77
C ALA A 222 3.61 25.17 -6.98
N GLN A 223 2.49 24.99 -7.69
CA GLN A 223 2.06 25.87 -8.79
C GLN A 223 1.92 27.33 -8.31
N LEU A 224 1.28 27.56 -7.16
CA LEU A 224 1.13 28.91 -6.60
C LEU A 224 2.47 29.54 -6.20
N CYS A 225 3.43 28.72 -5.74
CA CYS A 225 4.80 29.16 -5.50
C CYS A 225 5.54 29.51 -6.81
N GLU A 226 5.40 28.70 -7.87
CA GLU A 226 6.00 28.98 -9.19
C GLU A 226 5.44 30.25 -9.83
N GLN A 227 4.15 30.53 -9.61
CA GLN A 227 3.50 31.76 -10.04
C GLN A 227 3.92 32.99 -9.22
N GLY A 228 4.75 32.83 -8.19
CA GLY A 228 5.20 33.91 -7.30
C GLY A 228 4.11 34.44 -6.37
N LYS A 229 2.94 33.79 -6.27
CA LYS A 229 1.82 34.23 -5.44
C LYS A 229 2.05 33.97 -3.95
N MET A 230 2.85 32.96 -3.62
CA MET A 230 3.24 32.63 -2.25
C MET A 230 4.64 32.02 -2.20
N SER A 231 5.17 31.87 -0.98
CA SER A 231 6.43 31.17 -0.74
C SER A 231 6.24 29.97 0.18
N TYR A 232 7.02 28.90 -0.03
CA TYR A 232 7.14 27.80 0.92
C TYR A 232 7.59 28.26 2.33
N ASN A 233 8.27 29.40 2.42
CA ASN A 233 8.74 30.00 3.67
C ASN A 233 7.73 30.99 4.28
N ASP A 234 6.59 31.23 3.63
CA ASP A 234 5.59 32.12 4.22
C ASP A 234 5.07 31.53 5.53
N PRO A 235 4.95 32.34 6.60
CA PRO A 235 4.23 31.92 7.79
C PRO A 235 2.75 31.70 7.42
N VAL A 236 2.13 30.69 8.02
CA VAL A 236 0.72 30.34 7.74
C VAL A 236 -0.20 31.54 7.99
N GLY A 237 0.08 32.35 9.02
CA GLY A 237 -0.69 33.54 9.37
C GLY A 237 -0.58 34.70 8.38
N LYS A 238 0.25 34.60 7.33
CA LYS A 238 0.24 35.52 6.19
C LYS A 238 -0.98 35.27 5.29
N HIS A 239 -1.47 34.03 5.24
CA HIS A 239 -2.50 33.57 4.32
C HIS A 239 -3.81 33.23 5.03
N LEU A 240 -3.76 32.85 6.30
CA LEU A 240 -4.94 32.45 7.06
C LEU A 240 -5.23 33.41 8.21
N ASP A 241 -6.52 33.70 8.38
CA ASP A 241 -7.04 34.48 9.49
C ASP A 241 -6.97 33.70 10.82
N SER A 242 -7.10 34.43 11.94
CA SER A 242 -6.92 33.88 13.29
C SER A 242 -7.96 32.85 13.72
N ASP A 243 -9.08 32.78 13.01
CA ASP A 243 -10.16 31.83 13.22
C ASP A 243 -9.85 30.44 12.65
N TRP A 244 -8.91 30.33 11.71
CA TRP A 244 -8.38 29.05 11.21
C TRP A 244 -7.32 28.46 12.12
N ILE A 245 -6.43 29.28 12.67
CA ILE A 245 -5.35 28.80 13.55
C ILE A 245 -4.85 29.97 14.40
N SER A 246 -4.59 29.71 15.68
CA SER A 246 -4.18 30.77 16.60
C SER A 246 -2.92 31.52 16.11
N PRO A 247 -2.84 32.85 16.31
CA PRO A 247 -1.66 33.64 15.93
C PRO A 247 -0.34 33.16 16.55
N LYS A 248 -0.40 32.47 17.70
CA LYS A 248 0.79 31.88 18.35
C LYS A 248 1.41 30.76 17.50
N ILE A 249 0.59 30.01 16.78
CA ILE A 249 1.00 28.91 15.90
C ILE A 249 1.29 29.44 14.50
N SER A 250 0.36 30.23 13.95
CA SER A 250 0.40 30.65 12.54
C SER A 250 1.57 31.58 12.19
N LYS A 251 2.13 32.28 13.19
CA LYS A 251 3.37 33.07 13.03
C LYS A 251 4.65 32.22 12.99
N LYS A 252 4.63 31.01 13.55
CA LYS A 252 5.79 30.12 13.65
C LYS A 252 5.80 29.05 12.57
N VAL A 253 4.64 28.47 12.27
CA VAL A 253 4.50 27.43 11.25
C VAL A 253 4.55 28.09 9.87
N GLN A 254 5.32 27.49 8.96
CA GLN A 254 5.46 27.91 7.58
C GLN A 254 4.82 26.88 6.65
N VAL A 255 4.50 27.28 5.42
CA VAL A 255 3.86 26.39 4.42
C VAL A 255 4.66 25.10 4.21
N LYS A 256 5.99 25.18 4.11
CA LYS A 256 6.86 24.00 3.98
C LYS A 256 6.69 23.00 5.13
N HIS A 257 6.47 23.48 6.36
CA HIS A 257 6.30 22.61 7.52
C HIS A 257 5.00 21.80 7.44
N LEU A 258 3.96 22.36 6.82
CA LEU A 258 2.72 21.64 6.54
C LEU A 258 2.96 20.54 5.50
N LEU A 259 3.62 20.88 4.38
CA LEU A 259 3.90 19.96 3.27
C LEU A 259 4.82 18.79 3.64
N SER A 260 5.76 18.99 4.57
CA SER A 260 6.72 17.96 4.97
C SER A 260 6.34 17.21 6.25
N HIS A 261 5.14 17.43 6.81
CA HIS A 261 4.73 16.88 8.10
C HIS A 261 5.65 17.27 9.27
N THR A 262 6.16 18.50 9.29
CA THR A 262 7.09 18.99 10.32
C THR A 262 6.58 20.23 11.04
N SER A 263 5.26 20.45 11.01
CA SER A 263 4.62 21.63 11.63
C SER A 263 4.60 21.60 13.14
N GLY A 264 4.67 20.41 13.75
CA GLY A 264 4.48 20.23 15.19
C GLY A 264 3.05 20.51 15.67
N ILE A 265 2.08 20.77 14.76
CA ILE A 265 0.70 21.06 15.13
C ILE A 265 0.02 19.78 15.65
N GLY A 266 -0.50 19.86 16.87
CA GLY A 266 -1.35 18.85 17.48
C GLY A 266 -2.72 19.40 17.84
N ILE A 267 -3.73 18.53 17.82
CA ILE A 267 -5.12 18.82 18.19
C ILE A 267 -5.63 17.91 19.30
N SER A 268 -4.89 16.84 19.62
CA SER A 268 -5.16 15.90 20.71
C SER A 268 -3.87 15.45 21.39
N LYS A 269 -3.94 15.23 22.70
CA LYS A 269 -2.83 14.65 23.48
C LYS A 269 -2.70 13.14 23.27
N LYS A 270 -3.74 12.46 22.75
CA LYS A 270 -3.73 11.00 22.49
C LYS A 270 -3.35 10.69 21.05
N ASP A 271 -4.15 11.14 20.10
CA ASP A 271 -3.94 10.94 18.66
C ASP A 271 -4.66 12.04 17.88
N ASP A 272 -3.91 12.80 17.09
CA ASP A 272 -4.47 13.89 16.28
C ASP A 272 -5.36 13.37 15.15
N ASN A 273 -5.03 12.22 14.56
CA ASN A 273 -5.76 11.67 13.43
C ASN A 273 -7.09 11.04 13.86
N LEU A 274 -7.18 10.51 15.09
CA LEU A 274 -8.45 10.05 15.66
C LEU A 274 -9.39 11.21 15.98
N LYS A 275 -8.90 12.31 16.56
CA LYS A 275 -9.76 13.48 16.80
C LYS A 275 -10.24 14.11 15.49
N TYR A 276 -9.37 14.21 14.48
CA TYR A 276 -9.76 14.65 13.13
C TYR A 276 -10.96 13.85 12.59
N LEU A 277 -10.92 12.54 12.80
CA LEU A 277 -11.96 11.62 12.40
C LEU A 277 -13.25 11.83 13.21
N GLU A 278 -13.15 11.87 14.55
CA GLU A 278 -14.29 12.02 15.46
C GLU A 278 -15.08 13.32 15.22
N GLU A 279 -14.38 14.44 14.97
CA GLU A 279 -15.02 15.75 14.79
C GLU A 279 -15.66 15.94 13.40
N SER A 280 -15.25 15.13 12.41
CA SER A 280 -15.77 15.20 11.03
C SER A 280 -16.82 14.16 10.71
N ILE A 281 -16.85 13.02 11.41
CA ILE A 281 -17.83 11.95 11.18
C ILE A 281 -19.26 12.44 11.45
N GLY A 282 -20.19 12.05 10.57
CA GLY A 282 -21.62 12.38 10.69
C GLY A 282 -21.95 13.84 10.42
N LYS A 283 -20.94 14.69 10.19
CA LYS A 283 -21.12 16.08 9.76
C LYS A 283 -21.22 16.14 8.24
N LYS A 284 -22.17 16.93 7.74
CA LYS A 284 -22.45 17.13 6.31
C LYS A 284 -21.57 18.22 5.68
N PHE A 285 -20.29 18.26 6.05
CA PHE A 285 -19.33 19.27 5.60
C PHE A 285 -19.02 19.13 4.10
N ARG A 286 -19.12 20.23 3.35
CA ARG A 286 -19.01 20.29 1.88
C ARG A 286 -18.02 21.33 1.38
N ARG A 287 -17.77 22.36 2.18
CA ARG A 287 -16.82 23.43 1.90
C ARG A 287 -15.59 23.26 2.78
N ILE A 288 -14.44 23.75 2.33
CA ILE A 288 -13.23 23.74 3.14
C ILE A 288 -13.44 24.44 4.48
N ASP A 289 -14.12 25.59 4.49
CA ASP A 289 -14.42 26.34 5.72
C ASP A 289 -15.30 25.59 6.73
N ASP A 290 -16.12 24.61 6.29
CA ASP A 290 -16.91 23.78 7.21
C ASP A 290 -16.01 22.94 8.15
N TYR A 291 -14.81 22.59 7.68
CA TYR A 291 -13.83 21.79 8.43
C TYR A 291 -12.92 22.64 9.32
N LYS A 292 -13.13 23.96 9.39
CA LYS A 292 -12.37 24.87 10.24
C LYS A 292 -12.39 24.47 11.72
N ILE A 293 -13.49 23.86 12.18
CA ILE A 293 -13.61 23.34 13.55
C ILE A 293 -12.50 22.33 13.92
N LEU A 294 -11.89 21.66 12.93
CA LEU A 294 -10.85 20.66 13.16
C LEU A 294 -9.56 21.25 13.73
N THR A 295 -9.35 22.57 13.63
CA THR A 295 -8.18 23.25 14.17
C THR A 295 -8.44 23.87 15.54
N ASP A 296 -9.67 23.72 16.07
CA ASP A 296 -10.01 24.26 17.38
C ASP A 296 -9.21 23.57 18.50
N GLY A 297 -8.69 24.38 19.41
CA GLY A 297 -7.77 23.95 20.46
C GLY A 297 -6.41 23.45 19.97
N ALA A 298 -6.01 23.74 18.72
CA ALA A 298 -4.68 23.37 18.22
C ALA A 298 -3.57 23.97 19.09
N PHE A 299 -2.48 23.22 19.25
CA PHE A 299 -1.28 23.60 19.99
C PHE A 299 -0.02 23.06 19.29
N LEU A 300 1.16 23.56 19.69
CA LEU A 300 2.43 23.02 19.22
C LEU A 300 2.91 21.91 20.17
N LYS A 301 3.04 20.70 19.65
CA LYS A 301 3.68 19.56 20.32
C LYS A 301 5.20 19.73 20.34
N THR A 302 5.74 20.21 19.23
CA THR A 302 7.17 20.50 19.04
C THR A 302 7.34 21.76 18.20
N ASP A 303 8.54 22.35 18.24
CA ASP A 303 8.83 23.50 17.39
C ASP A 303 8.84 23.09 15.90
N PRO A 304 8.30 23.92 14.99
CA PRO A 304 8.26 23.60 13.57
C PRO A 304 9.66 23.34 13.00
N GLY A 305 9.78 22.30 12.17
CA GLY A 305 11.03 21.88 11.52
C GLY A 305 11.99 21.07 12.41
N LYS A 306 11.63 20.76 13.68
CA LYS A 306 12.47 19.92 14.55
C LYS A 306 12.37 18.43 14.23
N GLU A 307 11.17 17.95 13.94
CA GLU A 307 10.91 16.54 13.69
C GLU A 307 9.70 16.35 12.77
N SER A 308 9.65 15.20 12.11
CA SER A 308 8.52 14.80 11.27
C SER A 308 7.49 14.05 12.11
N SER A 309 6.25 14.52 12.09
CA SER A 309 5.07 13.85 12.66
C SER A 309 3.89 14.00 11.69
N TYR A 310 3.42 12.86 11.17
CA TYR A 310 2.37 12.83 10.15
C TYR A 310 1.09 13.51 10.63
N SER A 311 0.64 14.54 9.92
CA SER A 311 -0.48 15.38 10.34
C SER A 311 -1.46 15.64 9.20
N ASN A 312 -2.67 15.09 9.34
CA ASN A 312 -3.78 15.43 8.45
C ASN A 312 -4.22 16.89 8.63
N ILE A 313 -4.17 17.43 9.85
CA ILE A 313 -4.46 18.85 10.12
C ILE A 313 -3.48 19.77 9.38
N GLY A 314 -2.19 19.41 9.38
CA GLY A 314 -1.19 20.17 8.63
C GLY A 314 -1.55 20.31 7.15
N PHE A 315 -1.91 19.20 6.50
CA PHE A 315 -2.35 19.22 5.11
C PHE A 315 -3.70 19.90 4.92
N HIS A 316 -4.62 19.74 5.87
CA HIS A 316 -5.95 20.36 5.80
C HIS A 316 -5.84 21.89 5.69
N LEU A 317 -4.93 22.51 6.44
CA LEU A 317 -4.66 23.96 6.39
C LEU A 317 -4.13 24.44 5.03
N LEU A 318 -3.63 23.56 4.15
CA LEU A 318 -3.20 23.95 2.80
C LEU A 318 -4.39 24.29 1.89
N GLY A 319 -5.57 23.70 2.13
CA GLY A 319 -6.80 24.02 1.38
C GLY A 319 -7.19 25.50 1.42
N PRO A 320 -7.45 26.07 2.61
CA PRO A 320 -7.84 27.48 2.69
C PRO A 320 -6.69 28.42 2.28
N ILE A 321 -5.42 27.99 2.38
CA ILE A 321 -4.28 28.76 1.82
C ILE A 321 -4.39 28.81 0.29
N ILE A 322 -4.65 27.67 -0.36
CA ILE A 322 -4.89 27.62 -1.80
C ILE A 322 -6.04 28.56 -2.15
N GLU A 323 -7.18 28.46 -1.47
CA GLU A 323 -8.35 29.31 -1.76
C GLU A 323 -8.04 30.81 -1.63
N LYS A 324 -7.33 31.20 -0.56
CA LYS A 324 -6.97 32.59 -0.33
C LYS A 324 -6.02 33.13 -1.40
N VAL A 325 -5.01 32.34 -1.76
CA VAL A 325 -3.92 32.78 -2.64
C VAL A 325 -4.32 32.71 -4.12
N SER A 326 -5.13 31.73 -4.51
CA SER A 326 -5.61 31.59 -5.89
C SER A 326 -6.82 32.48 -6.19
N GLY A 327 -7.70 32.69 -5.20
CA GLY A 327 -9.03 33.28 -5.40
C GLY A 327 -10.08 32.29 -5.92
N GLU A 328 -9.72 31.00 -6.04
CA GLU A 328 -10.56 29.91 -6.53
C GLU A 328 -10.91 28.94 -5.39
N GLY A 329 -12.07 28.27 -5.44
CA GLY A 329 -12.38 27.21 -4.48
C GLY A 329 -11.38 26.05 -4.58
N TYR A 330 -11.06 25.39 -3.45
CA TYR A 330 -10.02 24.34 -3.44
C TYR A 330 -10.34 23.21 -4.44
N TYR A 331 -11.59 22.74 -4.45
CA TYR A 331 -12.02 21.66 -5.32
C TYR A 331 -11.92 22.03 -6.80
N ASP A 332 -12.33 23.27 -7.15
CA ASP A 332 -12.27 23.78 -8.51
C ASP A 332 -10.81 23.95 -8.96
N TYR A 333 -9.95 24.46 -8.07
CA TYR A 333 -8.53 24.61 -8.37
C TYR A 333 -7.88 23.25 -8.68
N ILE A 334 -8.15 22.21 -7.87
CA ILE A 334 -7.59 20.87 -8.12
C ILE A 334 -8.17 20.28 -9.41
N GLN A 335 -9.46 20.47 -9.69
CA GLN A 335 -10.08 20.00 -10.93
C GLN A 335 -9.40 20.62 -12.14
N VAL A 336 -9.36 21.95 -12.22
CA VAL A 336 -8.89 22.69 -13.39
C VAL A 336 -7.38 22.58 -13.57
N HIS A 337 -6.59 22.81 -12.50
CA HIS A 337 -5.14 22.95 -12.63
C HIS A 337 -4.36 21.65 -12.45
N ILE A 338 -5.03 20.56 -12.06
CA ILE A 338 -4.39 19.25 -11.87
C ILE A 338 -5.10 18.16 -12.66
N PHE A 339 -6.37 17.89 -12.36
CA PHE A 339 -7.06 16.76 -12.98
C PHE A 339 -7.25 16.96 -14.48
N ASP A 340 -7.74 18.13 -14.91
CA ASP A 340 -7.97 18.41 -16.33
C ASP A 340 -6.66 18.50 -17.11
N VAL A 341 -5.62 19.15 -16.56
CA VAL A 341 -4.28 19.23 -17.17
C VAL A 341 -3.65 17.85 -17.33
N ALA A 342 -3.80 16.97 -16.34
CA ALA A 342 -3.32 15.60 -16.42
C ALA A 342 -4.24 14.68 -17.24
N GLY A 343 -5.45 15.12 -17.62
CA GLY A 343 -6.44 14.31 -18.32
C GLY A 343 -7.12 13.24 -17.45
N MET A 344 -7.19 13.48 -16.14
CA MET A 344 -7.80 12.62 -15.12
C MET A 344 -9.31 12.82 -15.05
N LYS A 345 -10.05 12.22 -15.99
CA LYS A 345 -11.49 12.48 -16.19
C LYS A 345 -12.41 11.83 -15.16
N ASP A 346 -11.91 10.82 -14.45
CA ASP A 346 -12.64 10.05 -13.44
C ASP A 346 -12.14 10.41 -12.02
N ALA A 347 -11.32 11.45 -11.89
CA ALA A 347 -10.86 11.99 -10.62
C ALA A 347 -11.77 13.11 -10.12
N GLY A 348 -12.07 13.13 -8.82
CA GLY A 348 -12.96 14.14 -8.26
C GLY A 348 -13.11 14.09 -6.74
N PHE A 349 -13.91 15.00 -6.21
CA PHE A 349 -14.27 15.09 -4.80
C PHE A 349 -15.78 14.91 -4.62
N ASP A 350 -16.26 13.70 -4.86
CA ASP A 350 -17.68 13.40 -4.75
C ASP A 350 -18.17 13.48 -3.31
N GLU A 351 -19.40 13.91 -3.14
CA GLU A 351 -20.09 13.85 -1.85
C GLU A 351 -20.54 12.41 -1.57
N LEU A 352 -20.54 12.01 -0.30
CA LEU A 352 -20.88 10.65 0.13
C LEU A 352 -22.30 10.22 -0.27
N ASP A 353 -23.23 11.18 -0.35
CA ASP A 353 -24.62 10.99 -0.80
C ASP A 353 -24.80 11.09 -2.32
N GLN A 354 -23.71 11.30 -3.08
CA GLN A 354 -23.71 11.45 -4.54
C GLN A 354 -22.80 10.43 -5.24
N LEU A 355 -22.32 9.41 -4.52
CA LEU A 355 -21.48 8.38 -5.11
C LEU A 355 -22.27 7.58 -6.17
N ASP A 356 -21.69 7.49 -7.36
CA ASP A 356 -22.23 6.70 -8.47
C ASP A 356 -22.01 5.18 -8.28
N SER A 357 -22.64 4.37 -9.14
CA SER A 357 -22.48 2.92 -9.11
C SER A 357 -21.10 2.43 -9.57
N ASN A 358 -20.27 3.31 -10.16
CA ASN A 358 -18.90 3.01 -10.56
C ASN A 358 -17.88 3.37 -9.46
N THR A 359 -18.36 3.75 -8.27
CA THR A 359 -17.51 4.10 -7.13
C THR A 359 -17.51 2.99 -6.08
N ALA A 360 -16.32 2.53 -5.72
CA ALA A 360 -16.17 1.48 -4.73
C ALA A 360 -16.46 1.99 -3.31
N ARG A 361 -17.31 1.26 -2.58
CA ARG A 361 -17.56 1.47 -1.15
C ARG A 361 -16.49 0.74 -0.33
N GLY A 362 -16.00 1.37 0.72
CA GLY A 362 -15.01 0.76 1.61
C GLY A 362 -15.65 -0.21 2.60
N TYR A 363 -14.98 -1.32 2.89
CA TYR A 363 -15.48 -2.33 3.83
C TYR A 363 -14.43 -2.79 4.83
N VAL A 364 -14.83 -2.91 6.09
CA VAL A 364 -14.02 -3.48 7.16
C VAL A 364 -14.40 -4.94 7.34
N LYS A 365 -13.41 -5.82 7.36
CA LYS A 365 -13.61 -7.21 7.76
C LYS A 365 -13.74 -7.28 9.28
N GLU A 366 -14.81 -7.88 9.76
CA GLU A 366 -15.04 -8.11 11.18
C GLU A 366 -15.06 -9.62 11.45
N GLN A 367 -14.51 -10.04 12.58
CA GLN A 367 -14.57 -11.42 13.04
C GLN A 367 -15.09 -11.44 14.47
N LYS A 368 -16.26 -12.06 14.65
CA LYS A 368 -16.90 -12.20 15.96
C LYS A 368 -17.39 -13.64 16.10
N ASP A 369 -17.03 -14.30 17.21
CA ASP A 369 -17.43 -15.68 17.52
C ASP A 369 -17.11 -16.68 16.38
N GLY A 370 -15.95 -16.50 15.73
CA GLY A 370 -15.52 -17.34 14.60
C GLY A 370 -16.24 -17.07 13.27
N LYS A 371 -17.21 -16.15 13.23
CA LYS A 371 -17.91 -15.74 12.01
C LYS A 371 -17.28 -14.47 11.43
N ILE A 372 -17.10 -14.47 10.11
CA ILE A 372 -16.62 -13.31 9.35
C ILE A 372 -17.82 -12.53 8.83
N SER A 373 -17.86 -11.23 9.11
CA SER A 373 -18.79 -10.27 8.52
C SER A 373 -18.04 -9.11 7.86
N TRP A 374 -18.75 -8.36 7.01
CA TRP A 374 -18.24 -7.14 6.38
C TRP A 374 -19.15 -5.99 6.74
N ARG A 375 -18.57 -4.87 7.17
CA ARG A 375 -19.29 -3.64 7.50
C ARG A 375 -18.82 -2.52 6.58
N SER A 376 -19.77 -1.77 6.00
CA SER A 376 -19.45 -0.55 5.23
C SER A 376 -18.73 0.46 6.13
N ASN A 377 -17.76 1.18 5.56
CA ASN A 377 -17.05 2.25 6.23
C ASN A 377 -17.75 3.61 6.12
N GLU A 378 -18.91 3.71 5.49
CA GLU A 378 -19.61 4.98 5.23
C GLU A 378 -19.85 5.80 6.49
N SER A 379 -20.23 5.16 7.59
CA SER A 379 -20.41 5.82 8.89
C SER A 379 -19.12 6.42 9.45
N ASN A 380 -17.97 6.07 8.87
CA ASN A 380 -16.66 6.60 9.22
C ASN A 380 -16.17 7.66 8.23
N CYS A 381 -16.75 7.76 7.02
CA CYS A 381 -16.27 8.69 5.99
C CYS A 381 -16.68 10.14 6.26
N SER A 382 -15.80 11.07 5.91
CA SER A 382 -16.17 12.48 5.75
C SER A 382 -17.15 12.64 4.58
N TRP A 383 -18.05 13.62 4.67
CA TRP A 383 -19.08 13.82 3.65
C TRP A 383 -18.52 14.21 2.29
N LYS A 384 -17.43 15.00 2.25
CA LYS A 384 -16.64 15.29 1.06
C LYS A 384 -15.16 15.16 1.41
N GLY A 385 -14.31 14.88 0.43
CA GLY A 385 -12.86 14.83 0.65
C GLY A 385 -12.29 16.19 1.07
N THR A 386 -11.13 16.17 1.73
CA THR A 386 -10.41 17.37 2.21
C THR A 386 -9.03 17.45 1.56
N PRO A 387 -8.25 18.52 1.73
CA PRO A 387 -6.87 18.58 1.21
C PRO A 387 -5.91 17.53 1.78
N ALA A 388 -6.33 16.83 2.84
CA ALA A 388 -5.57 15.74 3.43
C ALA A 388 -5.98 14.36 2.92
N GLY A 389 -7.24 14.14 2.50
CA GLY A 389 -7.65 12.82 2.00
C GLY A 389 -9.00 12.75 1.31
N CYS A 390 -9.33 11.57 0.79
CA CYS A 390 -10.68 11.19 0.35
C CYS A 390 -11.20 11.85 -0.94
N ALA A 391 -10.31 12.18 -1.88
CA ALA A 391 -10.70 12.29 -3.29
C ALA A 391 -10.97 10.89 -3.86
N TYR A 392 -11.61 10.80 -5.03
CA TYR A 392 -11.84 9.56 -5.78
C TYR A 392 -11.07 9.58 -7.09
N SER A 393 -10.55 8.43 -7.54
CA SER A 393 -9.95 8.28 -8.87
C SER A 393 -9.80 6.79 -9.25
N THR A 394 -9.32 6.53 -10.46
CA THR A 394 -9.04 5.19 -11.00
C THR A 394 -7.54 4.90 -11.05
N VAL A 395 -7.16 3.64 -11.24
CA VAL A 395 -5.75 3.30 -11.50
C VAL A 395 -5.23 3.94 -12.78
N GLY A 396 -6.10 4.10 -13.80
CA GLY A 396 -5.75 4.73 -15.08
C GLY A 396 -5.47 6.22 -14.95
N ASP A 397 -6.29 6.94 -14.20
CA ASP A 397 -6.09 8.38 -13.97
C ASP A 397 -4.84 8.67 -13.13
N LEU A 398 -4.56 7.87 -12.11
CA LEU A 398 -3.31 8.00 -11.36
C LEU A 398 -2.07 7.75 -12.25
N LEU A 399 -2.15 6.86 -13.25
CA LEU A 399 -1.07 6.73 -14.23
C LEU A 399 -0.92 8.00 -15.09
N LYS A 400 -2.02 8.66 -15.46
CA LYS A 400 -1.94 9.94 -16.18
C LYS A 400 -1.32 11.04 -15.32
N PHE A 401 -1.61 11.07 -14.02
CA PHE A 401 -0.94 11.96 -13.06
C PHE A 401 0.57 11.74 -13.04
N GLU A 402 1.03 10.48 -12.97
CA GLU A 402 2.46 10.14 -13.08
C GLU A 402 3.09 10.69 -14.38
N GLN A 403 2.40 10.49 -15.50
CA GLN A 403 2.89 10.95 -16.80
C GLN A 403 2.95 12.47 -16.88
N ALA A 404 1.95 13.17 -16.33
CA ALA A 404 1.90 14.62 -16.30
C ALA A 404 3.04 15.19 -15.45
N LEU A 405 3.35 14.58 -14.29
CA LEU A 405 4.51 14.94 -13.47
C LEU A 405 5.84 14.72 -14.22
N LYS A 406 6.01 13.57 -14.88
CA LYS A 406 7.26 13.27 -15.61
C LYS A 406 7.49 14.14 -16.84
N LYS A 407 6.41 14.51 -17.51
CA LYS A 407 6.42 15.45 -18.65
C LYS A 407 6.47 16.92 -18.21
N ASN A 408 6.51 17.19 -16.90
CA ASN A 408 6.51 18.54 -16.32
C ASN A 408 5.31 19.40 -16.77
N LEU A 409 4.14 18.77 -16.95
CA LEU A 409 2.92 19.47 -17.35
C LEU A 409 2.26 20.19 -16.18
N LEU A 410 2.47 19.68 -14.95
CA LEU A 410 1.84 20.22 -13.74
C LEU A 410 2.70 21.27 -13.03
N VAL A 411 4.02 21.09 -13.06
CA VAL A 411 5.05 21.94 -12.46
C VAL A 411 6.34 21.78 -13.26
N SER A 412 7.28 22.72 -13.13
CA SER A 412 8.61 22.60 -13.74
C SER A 412 9.38 21.38 -13.24
N LYS A 413 10.44 21.01 -13.96
CA LYS A 413 11.33 19.91 -13.57
C LYS A 413 11.97 20.19 -12.20
N GLU A 414 12.41 21.41 -11.99
CA GLU A 414 13.08 21.89 -10.77
C GLU A 414 12.14 21.77 -9.57
N THR A 415 10.89 22.20 -9.72
CA THR A 415 9.87 22.10 -8.68
C THR A 415 9.46 20.66 -8.42
N ARG A 416 9.31 19.83 -9.46
CA ARG A 416 9.03 18.40 -9.27
C ARG A 416 10.14 17.71 -8.48
N ASP A 417 11.39 17.97 -8.83
CA ASP A 417 12.54 17.39 -8.12
C ASP A 417 12.58 17.89 -6.67
N LEU A 418 12.21 19.16 -6.42
CA LEU A 418 12.02 19.69 -5.07
C LEU A 418 10.93 18.96 -4.28
N LEU A 419 9.77 18.65 -4.89
CA LEU A 419 8.70 17.88 -4.26
C LEU A 419 9.15 16.47 -3.89
N PHE A 420 10.01 15.85 -4.72
CA PHE A 420 10.50 14.48 -4.57
C PHE A 420 11.77 14.37 -3.72
N THR A 421 12.29 15.47 -3.19
CA THR A 421 13.50 15.49 -2.35
C THR A 421 13.11 15.38 -0.88
N PRO A 422 13.64 14.38 -0.12
CA PRO A 422 13.41 14.28 1.32
C PRO A 422 13.85 15.56 2.05
N LYS A 423 13.04 16.04 3.00
CA LYS A 423 13.34 17.26 3.79
C LYS A 423 14.07 16.90 5.07
N THR A 424 15.25 16.32 4.94
CA THR A 424 16.10 15.88 6.07
C THR A 424 16.47 17.04 6.98
N GLU A 425 16.64 18.24 6.42
CA GLU A 425 16.90 19.49 7.13
C GLU A 425 15.73 19.93 8.04
N LEU A 426 14.52 19.42 7.79
CA LEU A 426 13.33 19.63 8.62
C LEU A 426 13.01 18.41 9.51
N GLY A 427 13.88 17.40 9.53
CA GLY A 427 13.64 16.13 10.25
C GLY A 427 12.82 15.08 9.48
N ALA A 428 12.41 15.36 8.24
CA ALA A 428 11.62 14.44 7.39
C ALA A 428 12.52 13.59 6.48
N ARG A 429 13.07 12.51 7.02
CA ARG A 429 14.09 11.68 6.35
C ARG A 429 13.60 10.87 5.13
N SER A 430 12.31 10.65 5.01
CA SER A 430 11.71 9.82 3.94
C SER A 430 10.45 10.44 3.37
N TYR A 431 10.35 11.77 3.43
CA TYR A 431 9.20 12.52 2.97
C TYR A 431 9.65 13.86 2.38
N GLY A 432 9.21 14.13 1.15
CA GLY A 432 9.38 15.41 0.47
C GLY A 432 8.24 16.37 0.79
N TYR A 433 7.82 17.17 -0.18
CA TYR A 433 6.62 17.99 -0.03
C TYR A 433 5.41 17.24 -0.59
N GLY A 434 4.64 16.58 0.28
CA GLY A 434 3.47 15.78 -0.10
C GLY A 434 3.75 14.40 -0.71
N PHE A 435 5.02 14.01 -0.84
CA PHE A 435 5.42 12.70 -1.38
C PHE A 435 6.25 11.92 -0.37
N SER A 436 5.92 10.64 -0.17
CA SER A 436 6.83 9.69 0.45
C SER A 436 8.00 9.40 -0.49
N VAL A 437 9.21 9.41 0.06
CA VAL A 437 10.45 9.20 -0.70
C VAL A 437 11.28 8.17 0.05
N ARG A 438 11.41 6.97 -0.52
CA ARG A 438 12.10 5.85 0.13
C ARG A 438 13.17 5.29 -0.80
N GLN A 439 14.40 5.26 -0.31
CA GLN A 439 15.51 4.58 -0.96
C GLN A 439 15.61 3.14 -0.43
N PHE A 440 15.67 2.16 -1.33
CA PHE A 440 15.96 0.76 -1.03
C PHE A 440 17.13 0.32 -1.91
N ASP A 441 18.36 0.33 -1.39
CA ASP A 441 19.59 0.11 -2.16
C ASP A 441 19.66 1.02 -3.40
N GLU A 442 19.51 0.48 -4.61
CA GLU A 442 19.50 1.25 -5.87
C GLU A 442 18.09 1.70 -6.31
N LEU A 443 17.03 1.29 -5.61
CA LEU A 443 15.64 1.60 -5.94
C LEU A 443 15.15 2.85 -5.19
N LEU A 444 14.95 3.94 -5.93
CA LEU A 444 14.27 5.14 -5.43
C LEU A 444 12.77 5.06 -5.69
N LYS A 445 11.99 4.94 -4.61
CA LYS A 445 10.52 4.90 -4.64
C LYS A 445 9.94 6.24 -4.19
N VAL A 446 9.15 6.88 -5.07
CA VAL A 446 8.44 8.14 -4.81
C VAL A 446 6.94 7.95 -5.01
N GLY A 447 6.12 8.49 -4.13
CA GLY A 447 4.67 8.40 -4.26
C GLY A 447 3.98 8.63 -2.93
N HIS A 448 2.92 7.88 -2.63
CA HIS A 448 2.25 7.95 -1.33
C HIS A 448 1.46 6.66 -1.06
N THR A 449 1.14 6.40 0.21
CA THR A 449 0.17 5.37 0.61
C THR A 449 -1.12 6.05 1.13
N GLY A 450 -2.28 5.47 0.84
CA GLY A 450 -3.58 5.95 1.29
C GLY A 450 -4.23 4.91 2.17
N GLY A 451 -4.22 5.11 3.49
CA GLY A 451 -4.91 4.22 4.44
C GLY A 451 -6.08 4.94 5.08
N TYR A 452 -7.21 4.26 5.15
CA TYR A 452 -8.36 4.66 5.96
C TYR A 452 -9.17 3.42 6.36
N ILE A 453 -10.13 3.56 7.26
CA ILE A 453 -10.99 2.45 7.68
C ILE A 453 -11.65 1.85 6.42
N GLY A 454 -11.34 0.59 6.10
CA GLY A 454 -11.88 -0.10 4.92
C GLY A 454 -11.25 0.28 3.57
N ILE A 455 -10.15 1.03 3.55
CA ILE A 455 -9.48 1.52 2.34
C ILE A 455 -7.95 1.37 2.48
N ASN A 456 -7.30 0.86 1.44
CA ASN A 456 -5.83 0.74 1.42
C ASN A 456 -5.29 0.93 0.00
N ASN A 457 -4.45 1.94 -0.21
CA ASN A 457 -4.02 2.33 -1.55
C ASN A 457 -2.51 2.59 -1.59
N HIS A 458 -1.85 2.18 -2.67
CA HIS A 458 -0.45 2.46 -2.93
C HIS A 458 -0.31 3.08 -4.32
N PHE A 459 0.39 4.22 -4.40
CA PHE A 459 0.86 4.80 -5.64
C PHE A 459 2.38 4.96 -5.52
N SER A 460 3.13 4.26 -6.37
CA SER A 460 4.58 4.16 -6.27
C SER A 460 5.23 4.26 -7.63
N MET A 461 6.06 5.29 -7.79
CA MET A 461 6.95 5.50 -8.93
C MET A 461 8.36 5.03 -8.54
N TYR A 462 8.89 4.07 -9.28
CA TYR A 462 10.26 3.59 -9.12
C TYR A 462 11.13 4.32 -10.15
N LEU A 463 11.67 5.47 -9.75
CA LEU A 463 12.23 6.44 -10.70
C LEU A 463 13.44 5.91 -11.48
N ASN A 464 14.29 5.11 -10.84
CA ASN A 464 15.54 4.62 -11.43
C ASN A 464 15.34 3.52 -12.48
N ASN A 465 14.22 2.80 -12.43
CA ASN A 465 13.92 1.73 -13.37
C ASN A 465 12.64 2.00 -14.18
N GLY A 466 11.99 3.16 -14.01
CA GLY A 466 10.87 3.60 -14.85
C GLY A 466 9.57 2.83 -14.66
N TYR A 467 9.43 2.04 -13.59
CA TYR A 467 8.18 1.35 -13.29
C TYR A 467 7.25 2.18 -12.39
N THR A 468 5.95 1.99 -12.58
CA THR A 468 4.90 2.62 -11.78
C THR A 468 3.91 1.55 -11.34
N VAL A 469 3.67 1.46 -10.03
CA VAL A 469 2.74 0.52 -9.40
C VAL A 469 1.62 1.31 -8.75
N ILE A 470 0.39 0.97 -9.10
CA ILE A 470 -0.82 1.60 -8.57
C ILE A 470 -1.75 0.49 -8.10
N ILE A 471 -2.10 0.50 -6.82
CA ILE A 471 -2.99 -0.49 -6.21
C ILE A 471 -4.03 0.28 -5.41
N LEU A 472 -5.30 0.11 -5.76
CA LEU A 472 -6.43 0.71 -5.06
C LEU A 472 -7.29 -0.40 -4.47
N CYS A 473 -7.56 -0.37 -3.17
CA CYS A 473 -8.28 -1.43 -2.46
C CYS A 473 -9.40 -0.85 -1.60
N ASN A 474 -10.60 -1.42 -1.72
CA ASN A 474 -11.80 -1.04 -0.97
C ASN A 474 -12.13 -2.00 0.19
N ILE A 475 -11.09 -2.68 0.71
CA ILE A 475 -11.17 -3.43 1.96
C ILE A 475 -9.96 -3.18 2.83
N ASP A 476 -10.17 -3.26 4.14
CA ASP A 476 -9.11 -3.30 5.15
C ASP A 476 -9.20 -4.60 5.97
N LEU A 477 -8.05 -5.17 6.31
CA LEU A 477 -7.94 -6.45 7.00
C LEU A 477 -7.42 -6.26 8.42
N ILE A 478 -7.94 -7.06 9.35
CA ILE A 478 -7.52 -7.08 10.76
C ILE A 478 -6.02 -7.42 10.92
N SER A 479 -5.43 -8.15 9.97
CA SER A 479 -4.03 -8.59 10.00
C SER A 479 -3.31 -8.39 8.66
N GLY A 480 -2.43 -7.38 8.62
CA GLY A 480 -1.56 -7.09 7.45
C GLY A 480 -2.27 -6.42 6.28
N SER A 481 -1.49 -5.77 5.39
CA SER A 481 -2.00 -5.10 4.20
C SER A 481 -1.75 -5.97 2.96
N SER A 482 -2.82 -6.52 2.37
CA SER A 482 -2.73 -7.26 1.11
C SER A 482 -2.15 -6.42 -0.03
N VAL A 483 -2.34 -5.10 0.03
CA VAL A 483 -1.75 -4.13 -0.89
C VAL A 483 -0.22 -4.12 -0.79
N SER A 484 0.32 -4.11 0.43
CA SER A 484 1.77 -4.23 0.64
C SER A 484 2.32 -5.55 0.08
N ASP A 485 1.57 -6.64 0.24
CA ASP A 485 1.98 -7.96 -0.25
C ASP A 485 1.98 -8.03 -1.78
N ILE A 486 1.01 -7.39 -2.44
CA ILE A 486 0.97 -7.28 -3.90
C ILE A 486 2.10 -6.40 -4.42
N GLU A 487 2.33 -5.22 -3.85
CA GLU A 487 3.44 -4.34 -4.26
C GLU A 487 4.81 -5.03 -4.07
N PHE A 488 4.95 -5.76 -2.97
CA PHE A 488 6.16 -6.51 -2.67
C PHE A 488 6.38 -7.66 -3.67
N PHE A 489 5.32 -8.40 -4.03
CA PHE A 489 5.38 -9.41 -5.07
C PHE A 489 5.80 -8.83 -6.42
N ILE A 490 5.18 -7.72 -6.82
CA ILE A 490 5.54 -7.00 -8.05
C ILE A 490 7.01 -6.60 -8.02
N SER A 491 7.46 -6.01 -6.91
CA SER A 491 8.84 -5.55 -6.77
C SER A 491 9.83 -6.70 -6.94
N GLY A 492 9.64 -7.82 -6.23
CA GLY A 492 10.53 -8.98 -6.32
C GLY A 492 10.48 -9.73 -7.66
N LEU A 493 9.45 -9.51 -8.48
CA LEU A 493 9.29 -10.17 -9.77
C LEU A 493 9.86 -9.32 -10.93
N PHE A 494 9.72 -8.00 -10.86
CA PHE A 494 10.03 -7.10 -11.97
C PHE A 494 11.29 -6.23 -11.79
N PHE A 495 11.74 -5.98 -10.55
CA PHE A 495 12.79 -4.99 -10.24
C PHE A 495 14.00 -5.60 -9.55
#